data_AF-A0A359EEL6-F1
#
_entry.id   AF-A0A359EEL6-F1
#
_cell.length_a   1.000
_cell.length_b   1.000
_cell.length_c   1.000
_cell.angle_alpha   90.00
_cell.angle_beta   90.00
_cell.angle_gamma   90.00
#
_symmetry.space_group_name_H-M   'P 1'
#
loop_
_entity.id
_entity.type
_entity.pdbx_description
1 polymer ?
#
loop_
_entity_poly.entity_id
_entity_poly.type
_entity_poly.pdbx_seq_one_letter_code
_entity_poly.pdbx_strand_id
1 'polypeptide(L)' 'MSFAECISCGSEIKFARQPKMGLTVTCPECDAELEVVWLDPIELDWPFDDEEFEEDEEYEYDDDDDEEDYYDE' A
#
# COMPACT_ATOMS: atom_id res chain seq x y z
N MET A 1 -21.50 -0.86 16.93
CA MET A 1 -20.10 -1.30 17.09
C MET A 1 -19.79 -2.18 15.90
N SER A 2 -18.71 -1.89 15.20
CA SER A 2 -18.25 -2.67 14.06
C SER A 2 -17.07 -3.53 14.49
N PHE A 3 -16.89 -4.67 13.84
CA PHE A 3 -15.83 -5.62 14.16
C PHE A 3 -15.28 -6.24 12.87
N ALA A 4 -14.08 -6.79 12.96
CA ALA A 4 -13.44 -7.59 11.92
C ALA A 4 -12.70 -8.76 12.57
N GLU A 5 -12.46 -9.82 11.80
CA GLU A 5 -11.68 -10.96 12.26
C GLU A 5 -10.19 -10.72 11.99
N CYS A 6 -9.33 -11.03 12.96
CA CYS A 6 -7.89 -11.01 12.76
C CYS A 6 -7.45 -12.18 11.88
N ILE A 7 -6.86 -11.89 10.71
CA ILE A 7 -6.37 -12.92 9.79
C ILE A 7 -5.18 -13.73 10.31
N SER A 8 -4.52 -13.28 11.39
CA SER A 8 -3.38 -13.96 12.02
C SER A 8 -3.83 -15.04 13.02
N CYS A 9 -4.78 -14.72 13.90
CA CYS A 9 -5.17 -15.60 15.01
C CYS A 9 -6.68 -15.95 15.09
N GLY A 10 -7.51 -15.33 14.25
CA GLY A 10 -8.97 -15.55 14.22
C GLY A 10 -9.76 -14.82 15.31
N SER A 11 -9.12 -13.97 16.13
CA SER A 11 -9.82 -13.21 17.17
C SER A 11 -10.64 -12.05 16.59
N GLU A 12 -11.74 -11.66 17.24
CA GLU A 12 -12.53 -10.48 16.87
C GLU A 12 -11.86 -9.17 17.34
N ILE A 13 -11.56 -8.28 16.40
CA ILE A 13 -11.10 -6.92 16.66
C ILE A 13 -12.30 -5.97 16.66
N LYS A 14 -12.54 -5.31 17.80
CA LYS A 14 -13.67 -4.39 18.00
C LYS A 14 -13.25 -2.96 17.77
N PHE A 15 -13.99 -2.24 16.91
CA PHE A 15 -13.74 -0.82 16.66
C PHE A 15 -14.68 0.06 17.48
N ALA A 16 -14.11 1.05 18.18
CA ALA A 16 -14.87 2.01 18.96
C ALA A 16 -15.77 2.92 18.09
N ARG A 17 -15.36 3.15 16.84
CA ARG A 17 -16.08 3.90 15.80
C ARG A 17 -15.90 3.17 14.48
N GLN A 18 -16.67 3.55 13.47
CA GLN A 18 -16.48 2.99 12.12
C GLN A 18 -15.05 3.32 11.64
N PRO A 19 -14.24 2.31 11.27
CA PRO A 19 -12.90 2.55 10.76
C PRO A 19 -12.94 3.20 9.37
N LYS A 20 -11.78 3.67 8.93
CA LYS A 20 -11.57 4.20 7.57
C LYS A 20 -10.72 3.20 6.79
N MET A 21 -10.85 3.20 5.46
CA MET A 21 -9.89 2.49 4.61
C MET A 21 -8.47 3.02 4.83
N GLY A 22 -7.49 2.12 4.75
CA GLY A 22 -6.07 2.43 5.02
C GLY A 22 -5.75 2.64 6.50
N LEU A 23 -6.67 2.32 7.41
CA LEU A 23 -6.40 2.41 8.85
C LEU A 23 -5.62 1.17 9.30
N THR A 24 -4.41 1.39 9.80
CA THR A 24 -3.64 0.37 10.51
C THR A 24 -4.17 0.17 11.93
N VAL A 25 -4.35 -1.09 12.33
CA VAL A 25 -4.79 -1.52 13.65
C VAL A 25 -3.94 -2.69 14.15
N THR A 26 -3.70 -2.71 15.46
CA THR A 26 -2.99 -3.81 16.12
C THR A 26 -3.99 -4.76 16.77
N CYS A 27 -3.85 -6.05 16.52
CA CYS A 27 -4.64 -7.08 17.18
C CYS A 27 -4.28 -7.16 18.68
N PRO A 28 -5.23 -7.01 19.62
CA PRO A 28 -4.95 -7.05 21.05
C PRO A 28 -4.63 -8.45 21.58
N GLU A 29 -4.88 -9.51 20.81
CA GLU A 29 -4.69 -10.91 21.24
C GLU A 29 -3.34 -11.50 20.76
N CYS A 30 -2.84 -11.09 19.60
CA CYS A 30 -1.61 -11.65 19.00
C CYS A 30 -0.60 -10.60 18.54
N ASP A 31 -0.86 -9.31 18.79
CA ASP A 31 -0.02 -8.18 18.43
C ASP A 31 0.25 -8.01 16.91
N ALA A 32 -0.49 -8.72 16.05
CA ALA A 32 -0.40 -8.56 14.60
C ALA A 32 -0.87 -7.17 14.17
N GLU A 33 -0.07 -6.50 13.36
CA GLU A 33 -0.43 -5.24 12.71
C GLU A 33 -1.14 -5.52 11.37
N LEU A 34 -2.34 -4.96 11.20
CA LEU A 34 -3.22 -5.20 10.06
C LEU A 34 -3.83 -3.88 9.56
N GLU A 35 -4.12 -3.77 8.28
CA GLU A 35 -4.74 -2.62 7.64
C GLU A 35 -6.19 -2.90 7.24
N VAL A 36 -7.07 -1.91 7.40
CA VAL A 36 -8.44 -1.94 6.88
C VAL A 36 -8.48 -1.73 5.37
N VAL A 37 -8.77 -2.80 4.63
CA VAL A 37 -8.84 -2.81 3.15
C VAL A 37 -10.28 -2.78 2.61
N TRP A 38 -11.29 -3.09 3.45
CA TRP A 38 -12.72 -3.02 3.11
C TRP A 38 -13.58 -2.57 4.30
N LEU A 39 -14.77 -2.00 4.05
CA LEU A 39 -15.61 -1.39 5.10
C LEU A 39 -17.00 -2.05 5.30
N ASP A 40 -17.50 -2.84 4.34
CA ASP A 40 -18.84 -3.47 4.41
C ASP A 40 -18.84 -4.85 3.72
N PRO A 41 -18.58 -5.95 4.45
CA PRO A 41 -18.12 -6.04 5.85
C PRO A 41 -16.68 -5.53 6.03
N ILE A 42 -16.23 -5.26 7.26
CA ILE A 42 -14.84 -4.82 7.45
C ILE A 42 -13.89 -5.99 7.19
N GLU A 43 -12.92 -5.79 6.29
CA GLU A 43 -11.86 -6.76 6.00
C GLU A 43 -10.49 -6.16 6.34
N LEU A 44 -9.60 -7.03 6.83
CA LEU A 44 -8.25 -6.69 7.25
C LEU A 44 -7.25 -7.48 6.42
N ASP A 45 -6.16 -6.83 6.02
CA ASP A 45 -5.00 -7.48 5.40
C ASP A 45 -3.71 -7.02 6.08
N TRP A 46 -2.58 -7.63 5.74
CA TRP A 46 -1.27 -7.15 6.18
C TRP A 46 -1.00 -5.76 5.58
N PRO A 47 -0.47 -4.81 6.37
CA PRO A 47 -0.09 -3.52 5.82
C PRO A 47 0.96 -3.73 4.73
N PHE A 48 0.85 -2.97 3.65
CA PHE A 48 1.96 -2.87 2.69
C PHE A 48 3.10 -2.11 3.36
N ASP A 49 4.30 -2.67 3.27
CA ASP A 49 5.51 -2.02 3.76
C ASP A 49 5.91 -0.92 2.75
N ASP A 50 5.49 0.32 3.01
CA ASP A 50 5.77 1.49 2.17
C ASP A 50 7.26 1.92 2.24
N GLU A 51 8.12 1.21 2.99
CA GLU A 51 9.54 1.52 3.17
C GLU A 51 10.42 1.24 1.91
N GLU A 52 9.89 0.68 0.82
CA GLU A 52 10.68 0.37 -0.40
C GLU A 52 10.48 1.36 -1.57
N PHE A 53 9.71 2.43 -1.40
CA PHE A 53 9.53 3.49 -2.41
C PHE A 53 10.35 4.76 -2.10
N GLU A 54 11.61 4.60 -1.72
CA GLU A 54 12.59 5.70 -1.87
C GLU A 54 12.89 5.89 -3.37
N GLU A 55 12.16 6.82 -3.96
CA GLU A 55 12.21 7.38 -5.32
C GLU A 55 13.66 7.62 -5.83
N ASP A 56 14.26 6.62 -6.51
CA ASP A 56 15.50 6.76 -7.29
C ASP A 56 15.23 6.45 -8.77
N GLU A 57 14.47 7.30 -9.45
CA GLU A 57 14.20 7.15 -10.88
C GLU A 57 14.14 8.52 -11.60
N GLU A 58 15.21 9.32 -11.45
CA GLU A 58 15.50 10.45 -12.35
C GLU A 58 16.01 9.90 -13.70
N TYR A 59 15.09 9.47 -14.57
CA TYR A 59 15.42 9.13 -15.95
C TYR A 59 15.61 10.41 -16.77
N GLU A 60 16.85 10.88 -16.90
CA GLU A 60 17.22 11.93 -17.84
C GLU A 60 17.09 11.36 -19.28
N TYR A 61 16.03 11.75 -20.00
CA TYR A 61 15.85 11.41 -21.40
C TYR A 61 16.76 12.35 -22.22
N ASP A 62 17.95 11.87 -22.59
CA ASP A 62 18.85 12.56 -23.52
C ASP A 62 18.28 12.41 -24.94
N ASP A 63 17.30 13.26 -25.26
CA ASP A 63 16.78 13.49 -26.62
C ASP A 63 17.60 14.64 -27.22
N ASP A 64 18.73 14.30 -27.82
CA ASP A 64 19.40 15.15 -28.80
C ASP A 64 19.46 14.36 -30.12
N ASP A 65 18.28 14.26 -30.74
CA ASP A 65 18.10 14.02 -32.17
C ASP A 65 18.52 15.31 -32.90
N ASP A 66 19.82 15.49 -33.14
CA ASP A 66 20.31 16.48 -34.12
C ASP A 66 20.57 15.74 -35.44
N GLU A 67 19.52 15.75 -36.25
CA GLU A 67 19.48 15.52 -37.69
C GLU A 67 20.59 16.30 -38.44
N GLU A 68 20.88 15.88 -39.68
CA GLU A 68 21.70 16.54 -40.73
C GLU A 68 23.18 16.08 -40.80
N ASP A 69 23.74 15.55 -41.90
CA ASP A 69 23.60 15.79 -43.35
C ASP A 69 24.26 14.59 -44.10
N TYR A 70 23.62 13.93 -45.06
CA TYR A 70 23.70 14.15 -46.52
C TYR A 70 25.00 13.73 -47.28
N TYR A 71 24.76 12.92 -48.34
CA TYR A 71 25.52 12.63 -49.58
C TYR A 71 26.67 11.58 -49.64
N ASP A 72 26.33 10.45 -50.28
CA ASP A 72 26.98 9.72 -51.41
C ASP A 72 28.44 10.04 -51.77
N GLU A 73 29.36 9.06 -51.63
CA GLU A 73 30.28 8.59 -52.70
C GLU A 73 30.95 7.24 -52.37
#